data_AF-A0A919A4I0-F1
#
_entry.id   AF-A0A919A4I0-F1
#
_cell.length_a   1.000
_cell.length_b   1.000
_cell.length_c   1.000
_cell.angle_alpha   90.00
_cell.angle_beta   90.00
_cell.angle_gamma   90.00
#
_symmetry.space_group_name_H-M   'P 1'
#
loop_
_entity.id
_entity.type
_entity.pdbx_description
1 polymer ?
#
loop_
_entity_poly.entity_id
_entity_poly.type
_entity_poly.pdbx_seq_one_letter_code
_entity_poly.pdbx_strand_id
1 'polypeptide(L)'
;MHGLTSDPTTAAARTPGQVPSLLTLARLTTTREPSSAGLFWNPAALIGCLLLSTDRRTASGLALDLPHRLLARDFGRSRIVRFEDLDFPPSLTHEPTRRFLRDTGLPEDAFPLRLGQDDIALPTLHEHYEDPAAPAHLIRLGTLPGDEDAVIDGTTGTILTWHHPTTTLRPLTPDVSTLTYTLWLLHRTVTPEATAPGPKGASAPLEHRTPRP
;
A
#
# COMPACT_ATOMS: atom_id res chain seq x y z
N MET A 1 62.68 -11.11 -44.49
CA MET A 1 61.20 -11.06 -44.52
C MET A 1 60.67 -12.03 -43.49
N HIS A 2 60.46 -11.57 -42.25
CA HIS A 2 59.87 -12.36 -41.18
C HIS A 2 58.40 -11.96 -41.05
N GLY A 3 57.50 -12.88 -41.42
CA GLY A 3 56.05 -12.73 -41.29
C GLY A 3 55.55 -13.47 -40.06
N LEU A 4 55.01 -12.71 -39.12
CA LEU A 4 54.40 -13.16 -37.87
C LEU A 4 53.10 -13.94 -38.14
N THR A 5 53.00 -15.13 -37.54
CA THR A 5 51.73 -15.85 -37.33
C THR A 5 51.01 -15.25 -36.12
N SER A 6 49.73 -14.94 -36.24
CA SER A 6 48.86 -14.56 -35.12
C SER A 6 47.60 -15.42 -35.14
N ASP A 7 47.33 -16.04 -33.99
CA ASP A 7 46.15 -16.83 -33.65
C ASP A 7 44.87 -15.97 -33.58
N PRO A 8 43.69 -16.53 -33.86
CA PRO A 8 42.41 -15.92 -33.55
C PRO A 8 42.01 -16.18 -32.10
N THR A 9 42.05 -15.15 -31.26
CA THR A 9 41.47 -15.16 -29.91
C THR A 9 39.95 -14.98 -29.95
N THR A 10 39.27 -15.98 -29.41
CA THR A 10 37.89 -16.09 -28.93
C THR A 10 37.23 -14.76 -28.50
N ALA A 11 36.20 -14.36 -29.24
CA ALA A 11 35.23 -13.37 -28.79
C ALA A 11 34.20 -14.03 -27.86
N ALA A 12 34.33 -13.77 -26.55
CA ALA A 12 33.38 -14.20 -25.55
C ALA A 12 32.04 -13.45 -25.72
N ALA A 13 30.98 -14.21 -25.98
CA ALA A 13 29.60 -13.74 -25.96
C ALA A 13 29.24 -13.24 -24.55
N ARG A 14 28.86 -11.96 -24.45
CA ARG A 14 28.24 -11.39 -23.25
C ARG A 14 26.78 -11.84 -23.18
N THR A 15 26.48 -12.64 -22.17
CA THR A 15 25.11 -12.95 -21.75
C THR A 15 24.46 -11.69 -21.17
N PRO A 16 23.26 -11.26 -21.60
CA PRO A 16 22.56 -10.15 -20.97
C PRO A 16 22.13 -10.51 -19.55
N GLY A 17 22.29 -9.53 -18.65
CA GLY A 17 22.14 -9.64 -17.21
C GLY A 17 20.80 -10.21 -16.75
N GLN A 18 20.89 -11.29 -15.99
CA GLN A 18 19.79 -11.85 -15.22
C GLN A 18 19.47 -10.88 -14.05
N VAL A 19 18.35 -10.16 -14.18
CA VAL A 19 17.79 -9.34 -13.11
C VAL A 19 17.41 -10.25 -11.93
N PRO A 20 17.88 -9.98 -10.70
CA PRO A 20 17.52 -10.81 -9.56
C PRO A 20 16.04 -10.61 -9.21
N SER A 21 15.35 -11.72 -8.95
CA SER A 21 13.95 -11.74 -8.53
C SER A 21 13.75 -10.94 -7.23
N LEU A 22 12.66 -10.17 -7.19
CA LEU A 22 12.24 -9.26 -6.10
C LEU A 22 12.20 -9.93 -4.71
N LEU A 23 12.03 -11.25 -4.65
CA LEU A 23 12.03 -12.01 -3.40
C LEU A 23 13.42 -12.07 -2.72
N THR A 24 14.50 -11.94 -3.48
CA THR A 24 15.87 -12.00 -2.94
C THR A 24 16.28 -10.70 -2.27
N LEU A 25 15.77 -9.55 -2.74
CA LEU A 25 16.04 -8.25 -2.10
C LEU A 25 15.28 -8.08 -0.78
N ALA A 26 14.16 -8.78 -0.60
CA ALA A 26 13.35 -8.68 0.61
C ALA A 26 13.95 -9.41 1.83
N ARG A 27 14.87 -10.36 1.64
CA ARG A 27 15.35 -11.25 2.72
C ARG A 27 16.64 -10.82 3.43
N LEU A 28 17.30 -9.73 3.02
CA LEU A 28 18.65 -9.40 3.51
C LEU A 28 18.75 -8.33 4.60
N THR A 29 17.66 -7.78 5.15
CA THR A 29 17.75 -6.59 6.02
C THR A 29 17.30 -6.76 7.47
N THR A 30 17.02 -7.98 7.94
CA THR A 30 16.60 -8.16 9.35
C THR A 30 17.78 -8.32 10.31
N THR A 31 18.49 -7.22 10.57
CA THR A 31 19.13 -7.03 11.87
C THR A 31 18.95 -5.58 12.32
N ARG A 32 18.08 -5.38 13.32
CA ARG A 32 18.37 -4.69 14.60
C ARG A 32 17.14 -3.94 15.16
N GLU A 33 17.03 -4.11 16.47
CA GLU A 33 16.09 -3.55 17.47
C GLU A 33 15.67 -2.07 17.31
N PRO A 34 14.47 -1.71 17.79
CA PRO A 34 13.80 -0.45 17.51
C PRO A 34 14.20 0.66 18.49
N SER A 35 14.47 1.86 17.97
CA SER A 35 14.65 3.07 18.78
C SER A 35 14.06 4.28 18.05
N SER A 36 13.01 4.83 18.65
CA SER A 36 12.34 6.13 18.40
C SER A 36 12.11 6.61 16.95
N ALA A 37 10.89 6.36 16.49
CA ALA A 37 9.92 7.37 16.00
C ALA A 37 10.45 8.46 15.05
N GLY A 38 11.01 8.01 13.92
CA GLY A 38 10.90 8.71 12.65
C GLY A 38 10.33 7.73 11.65
N LEU A 39 9.65 8.24 10.64
CA LEU A 39 8.97 7.56 9.53
C LEU A 39 9.95 6.71 8.67
N PHE A 40 10.72 5.79 9.26
CA PHE A 40 11.68 4.92 8.57
C PHE A 40 10.99 3.64 8.08
N TRP A 41 9.90 3.82 7.33
CA TRP A 41 9.21 2.75 6.62
C TRP A 41 10.05 2.41 5.40
N ASN A 42 10.28 1.11 5.15
CA ASN A 42 11.18 0.60 4.12
C ASN A 42 11.18 1.49 2.85
N PRO A 43 12.17 2.38 2.69
CA PRO A 43 12.14 3.38 1.62
C PRO A 43 12.16 2.71 0.24
N ALA A 44 12.64 1.48 0.13
CA ALA A 44 12.62 0.71 -1.11
C ALA A 44 11.20 0.30 -1.55
N ALA A 45 10.27 0.05 -0.60
CA ALA A 45 8.88 -0.28 -0.95
C ALA A 45 8.14 0.95 -1.49
N LEU A 46 8.37 2.12 -0.88
CA LEU A 46 7.83 3.40 -1.33
C LEU A 46 8.44 3.83 -2.66
N ILE A 47 9.77 3.76 -2.81
CA ILE A 47 10.49 4.04 -4.06
C ILE A 47 10.02 3.10 -5.17
N GLY A 48 9.80 1.82 -4.89
CA GLY A 48 9.26 0.86 -5.85
C GLY A 48 7.86 1.23 -6.36
N CYS A 49 6.97 1.67 -5.48
CA CYS A 49 5.61 2.12 -5.86
C CYS A 49 5.63 3.44 -6.63
N LEU A 50 6.47 4.39 -6.21
CA LEU A 50 6.62 5.69 -6.86
C LEU A 50 7.20 5.55 -8.27
N LEU A 51 8.18 4.66 -8.48
CA LEU A 51 8.79 4.41 -9.80
C LEU A 51 7.86 3.67 -10.79
N LEU A 52 6.89 2.89 -10.29
CA LEU A 52 5.91 2.20 -11.14
C LEU A 52 4.80 3.13 -11.66
N SER A 53 4.61 4.29 -11.04
CA SER A 53 3.42 5.13 -11.21
C SER A 53 3.64 6.37 -12.09
N THR A 54 4.89 6.65 -12.51
CA THR A 54 5.17 7.77 -13.41
C THR A 54 4.80 7.36 -14.84
N ASP A 55 3.61 7.77 -15.26
CA ASP A 55 3.18 7.90 -16.67
C ASP A 55 2.51 6.69 -17.36
N ARG A 56 2.04 5.68 -16.61
CA ARG A 56 1.14 4.65 -17.16
C ARG A 56 -0.24 4.75 -16.53
N ARG A 57 -1.21 5.26 -17.30
CA ARG A 57 -2.63 5.06 -16.99
C ARG A 57 -3.08 3.72 -17.55
N THR A 58 -3.78 2.98 -16.72
CA THR A 58 -4.39 1.69 -17.05
C THR A 58 -5.74 1.88 -17.76
N ALA A 59 -6.45 0.79 -18.06
CA ALA A 59 -7.75 0.85 -18.72
C ALA A 59 -8.81 1.57 -17.85
N SER A 60 -8.66 1.55 -16.53
CA SER A 60 -9.53 2.31 -15.61
C SER A 60 -9.25 3.81 -15.59
N GLY A 61 -8.12 4.26 -16.14
CA GLY A 61 -7.65 5.64 -16.03
C GLY A 61 -6.89 5.96 -14.74
N LEU A 62 -6.65 4.97 -13.88
CA LEU A 62 -5.77 5.05 -12.70
C LEU A 62 -4.40 4.44 -12.99
N ALA A 63 -3.44 4.65 -12.09
CA ALA A 63 -2.09 4.09 -12.17
C ALA A 63 -2.08 2.56 -12.07
N LEU A 64 -3.02 1.96 -11.32
CA LEU A 64 -3.12 0.51 -11.11
C LEU A 64 -4.56 0.01 -11.24
N ASP A 65 -4.77 -1.06 -12.02
CA ASP A 65 -6.03 -1.81 -12.06
C ASP A 65 -6.03 -2.83 -10.90
N LEU A 66 -6.42 -2.39 -9.71
CA LEU A 66 -6.47 -3.26 -8.53
C LEU A 66 -7.78 -4.07 -8.50
N PRO A 67 -7.71 -5.42 -8.49
CA PRO A 67 -8.90 -6.22 -8.38
C PRO A 67 -9.40 -6.28 -6.92
N HIS A 68 -10.69 -5.99 -6.69
CA HIS A 68 -11.30 -6.03 -5.35
C HIS A 68 -10.99 -7.31 -4.54
N ARG A 69 -10.94 -8.48 -5.22
CA ARG A 69 -10.62 -9.77 -4.58
C ARG A 69 -9.26 -9.80 -3.89
N LEU A 70 -8.29 -9.00 -4.34
CA LEU A 70 -6.97 -8.90 -3.74
C LEU A 70 -7.06 -8.24 -2.36
N LEU A 71 -7.76 -7.11 -2.26
CA LEU A 71 -7.96 -6.40 -1.00
C LEU A 71 -8.83 -7.24 -0.04
N ALA A 72 -9.93 -7.79 -0.55
CA ALA A 72 -10.87 -8.57 0.25
C ALA A 72 -10.25 -9.83 0.88
N ARG A 73 -9.23 -10.40 0.23
CA ARG A 73 -8.51 -11.57 0.73
C ARG A 73 -7.63 -11.22 1.93
N ASP A 74 -6.94 -10.09 1.88
CA ASP A 74 -5.90 -9.77 2.86
C ASP A 74 -6.42 -8.88 4.00
N PHE A 75 -7.30 -7.92 3.71
CA PHE A 75 -7.96 -7.10 4.74
C PHE A 75 -9.23 -7.73 5.31
N GLY A 76 -9.84 -8.66 4.58
CA GLY A 76 -11.18 -9.17 4.87
C GLY A 76 -12.28 -8.27 4.30
N ARG A 77 -13.36 -8.89 3.80
CA ARG A 77 -14.46 -8.18 3.11
C ARG A 77 -15.16 -7.13 3.98
N SER A 78 -15.22 -7.33 5.29
CA SER A 78 -15.90 -6.43 6.24
C SER A 78 -15.07 -5.21 6.65
N ARG A 79 -13.82 -5.10 6.17
CA ARG A 79 -12.91 -3.99 6.46
C ARG A 79 -12.59 -3.16 5.23
N ILE A 80 -13.44 -3.26 4.20
CA ILE A 80 -13.33 -2.48 2.98
C ILE A 80 -14.59 -1.63 2.90
N VAL A 81 -14.40 -0.31 3.02
CA VAL A 81 -15.43 0.69 2.86
C VAL A 81 -15.59 0.99 1.38
N ARG A 82 -16.82 0.89 0.90
CA ARG A 82 -17.23 1.35 -0.42
C ARG A 82 -18.17 2.52 -0.25
N PHE A 83 -18.15 3.40 -1.23
CA PHE A 83 -18.95 4.61 -1.25
C PHE A 83 -19.97 4.52 -2.38
N GLU A 84 -21.19 4.93 -2.10
CA GLU A 84 -22.24 5.11 -3.11
C GLU A 84 -22.08 6.46 -3.80
N ASP A 85 -22.73 6.62 -4.96
CA ASP A 85 -22.64 7.89 -5.71
C ASP A 85 -23.16 9.11 -4.95
N LEU A 86 -24.04 8.88 -3.97
CA LEU A 86 -24.61 9.88 -3.07
C LEU A 86 -23.63 10.31 -1.97
N ASP A 87 -22.63 9.47 -1.68
CA ASP A 87 -21.62 9.74 -0.66
C ASP A 87 -20.48 10.62 -1.21
N PHE A 88 -20.43 10.81 -2.53
CA PHE A 88 -19.45 11.65 -3.19
C PHE A 88 -19.90 13.11 -3.23
N PRO A 89 -19.06 14.06 -2.76
CA PRO A 89 -19.36 15.47 -2.93
C PRO A 89 -19.35 15.84 -4.42
N PRO A 90 -20.09 16.89 -4.82
CA PRO A 90 -20.15 17.34 -6.22
C PRO A 90 -18.77 17.70 -6.80
N SER A 91 -17.82 18.07 -5.94
CA SER A 91 -16.47 18.44 -6.34
C SER A 91 -15.57 17.26 -6.73
N LEU A 92 -15.93 16.03 -6.35
CA LEU A 92 -15.26 14.82 -6.82
C LEU A 92 -15.75 14.50 -8.24
N THR A 93 -15.18 15.17 -9.25
CA THR A 93 -15.54 14.97 -10.66
C THR A 93 -14.67 13.93 -11.37
N HIS A 94 -13.56 13.53 -10.76
CA HIS A 94 -12.65 12.54 -11.34
C HIS A 94 -13.28 11.14 -11.36
N GLU A 95 -13.90 10.80 -12.49
CA GLU A 95 -14.66 9.56 -12.69
C GLU A 95 -13.86 8.27 -12.39
N PRO A 96 -12.57 8.13 -12.74
CA PRO A 96 -11.78 6.95 -12.34
C PRO A 96 -11.72 6.75 -10.82
N THR A 97 -11.61 7.85 -10.05
CA THR A 97 -11.57 7.78 -8.58
C THR A 97 -12.94 7.37 -8.03
N ARG A 98 -14.03 7.97 -8.52
CA ARG A 98 -15.40 7.58 -8.13
C ARG A 98 -15.65 6.09 -8.33
N ARG A 99 -15.32 5.59 -9.53
CA ARG A 99 -15.49 4.17 -9.86
C ARG A 99 -14.69 3.27 -8.93
N PHE A 100 -13.44 3.63 -8.64
CA PHE A 100 -12.62 2.84 -7.72
C PHE A 100 -13.20 2.79 -6.30
N LEU A 101 -13.63 3.93 -5.77
CA LEU A 101 -14.23 4.01 -4.43
C LEU A 101 -15.56 3.25 -4.33
N ARG A 102 -16.34 3.24 -5.41
CA ARG A 102 -17.60 2.48 -5.52
C ARG A 102 -17.38 0.98 -5.65
N ASP A 103 -16.56 0.56 -6.61
CA ASP A 103 -16.47 -0.84 -7.01
C ASP A 103 -15.46 -1.62 -6.13
N THR A 104 -14.29 -1.01 -5.89
CA THR A 104 -13.16 -1.62 -5.18
C THR A 104 -13.15 -1.29 -3.70
N GLY A 105 -13.37 -0.01 -3.37
CA GLY A 105 -13.35 0.53 -2.01
C GLY A 105 -11.96 0.78 -1.44
N LEU A 106 -11.94 1.30 -0.21
CA LEU A 106 -10.73 1.55 0.59
C LEU A 106 -10.74 0.66 1.85
N PRO A 107 -9.58 0.21 2.33
CA PRO A 107 -9.50 -0.43 3.63
C PRO A 107 -9.85 0.59 4.74
N GLU A 108 -10.71 0.19 5.67
CA GLU A 108 -11.26 1.03 6.75
C GLU A 108 -10.17 1.51 7.72
N ASP A 109 -9.36 0.57 8.20
CA ASP A 109 -8.25 0.80 9.11
C ASP A 109 -7.02 0.05 8.58
N ALA A 110 -6.23 0.75 7.78
CA ALA A 110 -4.99 0.23 7.22
C ALA A 110 -3.89 1.25 7.40
N PHE A 111 -3.03 0.99 8.38
CA PHE A 111 -1.88 1.83 8.66
C PHE A 111 -1.08 2.16 7.36
N PRO A 112 -0.74 3.44 7.12
CA PRO A 112 -0.91 4.61 8.01
C PRO A 112 -2.28 5.29 7.97
N LEU A 113 -3.16 4.94 7.04
CA LEU A 113 -4.43 5.62 6.84
C LEU A 113 -5.52 5.09 7.77
N ARG A 114 -6.17 5.99 8.49
CA ARG A 114 -7.43 5.71 9.20
C ARG A 114 -8.54 6.53 8.55
N LEU A 115 -9.53 5.86 7.97
CA LEU A 115 -10.66 6.57 7.39
C LEU A 115 -11.45 7.31 8.48
N GLY A 116 -12.04 8.45 8.12
CA GLY A 116 -12.95 9.15 9.04
C GLY A 116 -14.16 8.28 9.34
N GLN A 117 -14.25 7.76 10.56
CA GLN A 117 -15.26 6.77 10.97
C GLN A 117 -16.65 7.37 11.23
N ASP A 118 -16.77 8.70 11.27
CA ASP A 118 -17.96 9.39 11.73
C ASP A 118 -18.91 9.83 10.60
N ASP A 119 -18.48 9.78 9.34
CA ASP A 119 -19.25 10.31 8.21
C ASP A 119 -19.61 9.24 7.18
N ILE A 120 -20.91 9.14 6.86
CA ILE A 120 -21.44 8.26 5.80
C ILE A 120 -20.98 8.74 4.41
N ALA A 121 -20.73 10.05 4.27
CA ALA A 121 -20.27 10.70 3.05
C ALA A 121 -18.83 11.19 3.18
N LEU A 122 -18.14 11.37 2.05
CA LEU A 122 -16.79 11.94 2.06
C LEU A 122 -16.85 13.48 2.18
N PRO A 123 -16.41 14.08 3.30
CA PRO A 123 -16.47 15.52 3.46
C PRO A 123 -15.36 16.21 2.66
N THR A 124 -15.67 17.39 2.13
CA THR A 124 -14.64 18.32 1.65
C THR A 124 -13.88 18.94 2.83
N LEU A 125 -12.68 19.48 2.62
CA LEU A 125 -11.96 20.19 3.70
C LEU A 125 -12.74 21.40 4.19
N HIS A 126 -13.48 22.07 3.30
CA HIS A 126 -14.38 23.16 3.64
C HIS A 126 -15.44 22.73 4.67
N GLU A 127 -16.07 21.57 4.45
CA GLU A 127 -17.07 21.01 5.36
C GLU A 127 -16.43 20.49 6.65
N HIS A 128 -15.31 19.79 6.55
CA HIS A 128 -14.66 19.16 7.70
C HIS A 128 -14.11 20.18 8.72
N TYR A 129 -13.51 21.27 8.24
CA TYR A 129 -12.94 22.31 9.10
C TYR A 129 -13.93 23.43 9.42
N GLU A 130 -15.14 23.40 8.84
CA GLU A 130 -16.11 24.50 8.87
C GLU A 130 -15.47 25.85 8.47
N ASP A 131 -14.48 25.80 7.56
CA ASP A 131 -13.67 26.95 7.14
C ASP A 131 -13.97 27.33 5.69
N PRO A 132 -14.58 28.51 5.45
CA PRO A 132 -14.76 29.07 4.10
C PRO A 132 -13.49 29.27 3.29
N ALA A 133 -12.33 29.42 3.95
CA ALA A 133 -11.05 29.54 3.27
C ALA A 133 -10.46 28.18 2.85
N ALA A 134 -10.94 27.07 3.42
CA ALA A 134 -10.45 25.75 3.07
C ALA A 134 -10.94 25.33 1.67
N PRO A 135 -10.11 24.63 0.86
CA PRO A 135 -10.47 24.32 -0.51
C PRO A 135 -11.64 23.32 -0.62
N ALA A 136 -12.74 23.73 -1.23
CA ALA A 136 -13.93 22.88 -1.43
C ALA A 136 -13.75 21.73 -2.45
N HIS A 137 -12.67 21.77 -3.25
CA HIS A 137 -12.35 20.69 -4.20
C HIS A 137 -11.44 19.61 -3.60
N LEU A 138 -10.99 19.78 -2.35
CA LEU A 138 -10.21 18.78 -1.65
C LEU A 138 -11.12 17.96 -0.76
N ILE A 139 -11.19 16.66 -1.02
CA ILE A 139 -12.04 15.71 -0.31
C ILE A 139 -11.19 14.96 0.69
N ARG A 140 -11.58 14.97 1.96
CA ARG A 140 -10.86 14.27 3.02
C ARG A 140 -11.19 12.78 2.98
N LEU A 141 -10.15 11.95 2.97
CA LEU A 141 -10.27 10.50 3.11
C LEU A 141 -10.16 10.06 4.56
N GLY A 142 -9.27 10.69 5.32
CA GLY A 142 -8.98 10.28 6.69
C GLY A 142 -7.67 10.86 7.19
N THR A 143 -7.21 10.35 8.33
CA THR A 143 -6.01 10.85 9.00
C THR A 143 -4.80 9.96 8.75
N LEU A 144 -3.64 10.60 8.78
CA LEU A 144 -2.30 10.02 8.75
C LEU A 144 -1.58 10.30 10.08
N PRO A 145 -0.51 9.55 10.41
CA PRO A 145 0.30 9.83 11.59
C PRO A 145 0.90 11.25 11.55
N GLY A 146 0.88 11.94 12.68
CA GLY A 146 1.36 13.32 12.77
C GLY A 146 0.29 14.38 12.50
N ASP A 147 -0.98 14.02 12.67
CA ASP A 147 -2.15 14.92 12.54
C ASP A 147 -2.27 15.59 11.17
N GLU A 148 -1.91 14.83 10.12
CA GLU A 148 -2.11 15.24 8.73
C GLU A 148 -3.32 14.52 8.13
N ASP A 149 -4.05 15.19 7.25
CA ASP A 149 -5.14 14.55 6.52
C ASP A 149 -4.64 14.03 5.17
N ALA A 150 -5.07 12.82 4.81
CA ALA A 150 -5.02 12.36 3.42
C ALA A 150 -6.23 12.93 2.68
N VAL A 151 -5.98 13.61 1.57
CA VAL A 151 -7.03 14.28 0.78
C VAL A 151 -6.92 13.92 -0.70
N ILE A 152 -8.06 13.87 -1.40
CA ILE A 152 -8.16 13.75 -2.85
C ILE A 152 -8.38 15.15 -3.44
N ASP A 153 -7.64 15.51 -4.47
CA ASP A 153 -8.08 16.55 -5.41
C ASP A 153 -9.22 16.00 -6.27
N GLY A 154 -10.42 16.53 -6.07
CA GLY A 154 -11.64 16.05 -6.71
C GLY A 154 -11.63 16.15 -8.23
N THR A 155 -10.82 17.04 -8.81
CA THR A 155 -10.72 17.23 -10.26
C THR A 155 -9.73 16.26 -10.88
N THR A 156 -8.57 16.08 -10.26
CA THR A 156 -7.46 15.30 -10.83
C THR A 156 -7.39 13.86 -10.33
N GLY A 157 -8.01 13.58 -9.19
CA GLY A 157 -7.93 12.30 -8.49
C GLY A 157 -6.63 12.09 -7.70
N THR A 158 -5.74 13.07 -7.67
CA THR A 158 -4.44 12.97 -6.98
C THR A 158 -4.60 12.98 -5.46
N ILE A 159 -3.80 12.16 -4.78
CA ILE A 159 -3.78 12.10 -3.33
C ILE A 159 -2.68 13.00 -2.79
N LEU A 160 -3.07 13.87 -1.86
CA LEU A 160 -2.20 14.82 -1.18
C LEU A 160 -2.26 14.61 0.33
N THR A 161 -1.26 15.11 1.02
CA THR A 161 -1.31 15.37 2.46
C THR A 161 -1.67 16.83 2.70
N TRP A 162 -2.57 17.08 3.64
CA TRP A 162 -2.96 18.40 4.09
C TRP A 162 -2.60 18.58 5.56
N HIS A 163 -1.86 19.64 5.88
CA HIS A 163 -1.53 20.01 7.25
C HIS A 163 -2.21 21.34 7.61
N HIS A 164 -3.37 21.23 8.26
CA HIS A 164 -4.30 22.33 8.53
C HIS A 164 -3.67 23.57 9.18
N PRO A 165 -2.85 23.47 10.26
CA PRO A 165 -2.28 24.66 10.90
C PRO A 165 -1.42 25.52 9.96
N THR A 166 -0.85 24.91 8.93
CA THR A 166 0.03 25.59 7.96
C THR A 166 -0.61 25.77 6.59
N THR A 167 -1.80 25.20 6.37
CA THR A 167 -2.46 25.13 5.06
C THR A 167 -1.56 24.59 3.93
N THR A 168 -0.65 23.66 4.26
CA THR A 168 0.30 23.13 3.29
C THR A 168 -0.20 21.84 2.64
N LEU A 169 -0.01 21.75 1.32
CA LEU A 169 -0.28 20.56 0.53
C LEU A 169 1.02 19.91 0.08
N ARG A 170 1.14 18.60 0.21
CA ARG A 170 2.24 17.85 -0.37
C ARG A 170 1.74 16.60 -1.09
N PRO A 171 2.24 16.31 -2.31
CA PRO A 171 1.88 15.08 -3.01
C PRO A 171 2.17 13.83 -2.19
N LEU A 172 1.19 12.92 -2.13
CA LEU A 172 1.32 11.63 -1.45
C LEU A 172 1.41 10.48 -2.47
N THR A 173 0.38 10.33 -3.30
CA THR A 173 0.36 9.35 -4.39
C THR A 173 -0.35 9.91 -5.62
N PRO A 174 -0.06 9.41 -6.83
CA PRO A 174 -0.69 9.90 -8.06
C PRO A 174 -2.21 9.74 -8.06
N ASP A 175 -2.73 8.68 -7.45
CA ASP A 175 -4.16 8.45 -7.27
C ASP A 175 -4.46 7.43 -6.15
N VAL A 176 -5.75 7.16 -5.97
CA VAL A 176 -6.33 6.24 -4.98
C VAL A 176 -5.89 4.78 -5.15
N SER A 177 -5.60 4.35 -6.38
CA SER A 177 -5.14 2.99 -6.64
C SER A 177 -3.72 2.78 -6.10
N THR A 178 -2.83 3.74 -6.33
CA THR A 178 -1.47 3.69 -5.76
C THR A 178 -1.50 3.74 -4.24
N LEU A 179 -2.34 4.61 -3.65
CA LEU A 179 -2.52 4.67 -2.20
C LEU A 179 -2.93 3.31 -1.64
N THR A 180 -4.00 2.73 -2.18
CA THR A 180 -4.54 1.45 -1.72
C THR A 180 -3.53 0.32 -1.85
N TYR A 181 -2.77 0.29 -2.95
CA TYR A 181 -1.70 -0.69 -3.14
C TYR A 181 -0.58 -0.54 -2.12
N THR A 182 -0.18 0.69 -1.78
CA THR A 182 0.81 0.95 -0.73
C THR A 182 0.31 0.50 0.64
N LEU A 183 -0.95 0.80 1.00
CA LEU A 183 -1.55 0.32 2.24
C LEU A 183 -1.56 -1.22 2.32
N TRP A 184 -1.91 -1.86 1.21
CA TRP A 184 -1.88 -3.32 1.10
C TRP A 184 -0.46 -3.91 1.28
N LEU A 185 0.56 -3.32 0.65
CA LEU A 185 1.94 -3.76 0.84
C LEU A 185 2.39 -3.62 2.29
N LEU A 186 2.07 -2.49 2.93
CA LEU A 186 2.42 -2.24 4.33
C LEU A 186 1.73 -3.22 5.26
N HIS A 187 0.43 -3.47 5.07
CA HIS A 187 -0.34 -4.44 5.85
C HIS A 187 0.34 -5.82 5.89
N ARG A 188 0.87 -6.27 4.75
CA ARG A 188 1.57 -7.56 4.62
C ARG A 188 2.94 -7.61 5.30
N THR A 189 3.59 -6.47 5.52
CA THR A 189 4.86 -6.42 6.26
C THR A 189 4.68 -6.46 7.77
N VAL A 190 3.49 -6.09 8.25
CA VAL A 190 3.15 -6.00 9.68
C VAL A 190 2.47 -7.27 10.20
N THR A 191 1.90 -8.11 9.33
CA THR A 191 1.38 -9.42 9.73
C THR A 191 2.52 -10.45 9.79
N PRO A 192 3.02 -10.84 10.98
CA PRO A 192 3.85 -12.03 11.07
C PRO A 192 3.02 -13.23 10.64
N GLU A 193 3.66 -14.13 9.90
CA GLU A 193 3.17 -15.45 9.55
C GLU A 193 2.45 -16.08 10.74
N ALA A 194 1.15 -16.29 10.61
CA ALA A 194 0.37 -17.05 11.58
C ALA A 194 1.06 -18.40 11.74
N THR A 195 1.67 -18.58 12.91
CA THR A 195 2.40 -19.78 13.28
C THR A 195 1.52 -20.99 13.00
N ALA A 196 2.01 -21.89 12.15
CA ALA A 196 1.37 -23.17 11.88
C ALA A 196 1.01 -23.85 13.21
N PRO A 197 -0.20 -24.40 13.38
CA PRO A 197 -0.48 -25.24 14.53
C PRO A 197 0.43 -26.47 14.45
N GLY A 198 1.43 -26.51 15.35
CA GLY A 198 2.28 -27.67 15.53
C GLY A 198 1.44 -28.94 15.71
N PRO A 199 1.94 -30.11 15.26
CA PRO A 199 1.14 -31.32 15.19
C PRO A 199 0.53 -31.65 16.55
N LYS A 200 -0.80 -31.74 16.55
CA LYS A 200 -1.64 -32.23 17.62
C LYS A 200 -1.12 -33.61 18.03
N GLY A 201 -0.35 -33.67 19.12
CA GLY A 201 0.09 -34.92 19.71
C GLY A 201 -1.14 -35.76 20.05
N ALA A 202 -1.35 -36.82 19.29
CA ALA A 202 -2.39 -37.79 19.52
C ALA A 202 -2.13 -38.50 20.87
N SER A 203 -3.13 -38.48 21.75
CA SER A 203 -3.21 -39.35 22.93
C SER A 203 -3.31 -40.82 22.48
N ALA A 204 -2.55 -41.77 23.04
CA ALA A 204 -2.87 -42.69 24.18
C ALA A 204 -2.37 -44.12 23.78
N PRO A 205 -2.36 -45.20 24.63
CA PRO A 205 -2.87 -45.37 26.00
C PRO A 205 -1.96 -46.15 27.00
N LEU A 206 -2.55 -46.47 28.17
CA LEU A 206 -2.09 -47.12 29.41
C LEU A 206 -1.27 -48.44 29.32
N GLU A 207 -0.54 -48.69 30.43
CA GLU A 207 -0.26 -49.96 31.16
C GLU A 207 1.25 -50.03 31.55
N HIS A 208 1.72 -50.50 32.70
CA HIS A 208 1.16 -51.34 33.75
C HIS A 208 1.90 -51.04 35.06
N ARG A 209 1.15 -51.00 36.17
CA ARG A 209 1.65 -50.90 37.55
C ARG A 209 2.12 -52.29 37.99
N THR A 210 3.31 -52.40 38.60
CA THR A 210 3.68 -53.55 39.46
C THR A 210 4.51 -53.10 40.66
N PRO A 211 4.32 -53.71 41.85
CA PRO A 211 4.82 -53.22 43.13
C PRO A 211 6.20 -53.80 43.47
N ARG A 212 6.96 -53.11 44.34
CA ARG A 212 8.12 -53.71 45.02
C ARG A 212 7.71 -54.21 46.41
N PRO A 213 8.23 -55.38 46.85
CA PRO A 213 8.18 -55.79 48.25
C PRO A 213 9.11 -54.95 49.13
#